data_AF-A0A101IPD0-F1
#
_entry.id   AF-A0A101IPD0-F1
#
_cell.length_a   1.000
_cell.length_b   1.000
_cell.length_c   1.000
_cell.angle_alpha   90.00
_cell.angle_beta   90.00
_cell.angle_gamma   90.00
#
_symmetry.space_group_name_H-M   'P 1'
#
loop_
_entity.id
_entity.type
_entity.pdbx_description
1 polymer ?
#
loop_
_entity_poly.entity_id
_entity_poly.type
_entity_poly.pdbx_seq_one_letter_code
_entity_poly.pdbx_strand_id
1 'polypeptide(L)'
;MTTSKDLIIKEKELEVKNGLEVFEKRFTKLIKEKKIKIEKLKEEARFKVNSQKKLEESKAIMEKIKIQKNTAKELKDCFYKPVYDFAQLIYKPIKELEDETKKIEDYHKAEQLNWLRKLQEEEYKKRKEIEEKLEREEITLEQAGNKLEKAESKVGAIKGVTTRKVVKIVDFAKVPDEYKIINMPAINEAVLKNGLDVPGTQIVEEKLISNM
;
A
#
# COMPACT_ATOMS: atom_id res chain seq x y z
N MET A 1 -40.68 0.49 -2.36
CA MET A 1 -41.08 -0.14 -3.64
C MET A 1 -39.83 -0.27 -4.49
N THR A 2 -39.20 -1.44 -4.49
CA THR A 2 -38.11 -1.74 -5.43
C THR A 2 -38.70 -1.73 -6.84
N THR A 3 -38.16 -0.89 -7.72
CA THR A 3 -38.71 -0.75 -9.07
C THR A 3 -38.44 -2.03 -9.86
N SER A 4 -39.31 -2.36 -10.83
CA SER A 4 -39.16 -3.56 -11.69
C SER A 4 -37.77 -3.68 -12.34
N LYS A 5 -37.06 -2.56 -12.55
CA LYS A 5 -35.67 -2.52 -13.02
C LYS A 5 -34.67 -3.11 -12.02
N ASP A 6 -34.85 -2.88 -10.72
CA ASP A 6 -33.97 -3.38 -9.66
C ASP A 6 -34.06 -4.91 -9.51
N LEU A 7 -35.25 -5.46 -9.78
CA LEU A 7 -35.47 -6.92 -9.77
C LEU A 7 -34.79 -7.59 -10.98
N ILE A 8 -34.89 -6.99 -12.16
CA ILE A 8 -34.23 -7.49 -13.38
C ILE A 8 -32.70 -7.45 -13.24
N ILE A 9 -32.14 -6.38 -12.66
CA ILE A 9 -30.69 -6.27 -12.43
C ILE A 9 -30.22 -7.36 -11.47
N LYS A 10 -30.90 -7.57 -10.34
CA LYS A 10 -30.55 -8.61 -9.36
C LYS A 10 -30.65 -10.02 -9.94
N GLU A 11 -31.64 -10.26 -10.78
CA GLU A 11 -31.79 -11.55 -11.48
C GLU A 11 -30.62 -11.80 -12.44
N LYS A 12 -30.20 -10.77 -13.19
CA LYS A 12 -29.04 -10.84 -14.08
C LYS A 12 -27.72 -11.00 -13.33
N GLU A 13 -27.54 -10.33 -12.19
CA GLU A 13 -26.38 -10.50 -11.31
C GLU A 13 -26.28 -11.94 -10.79
N LEU A 14 -27.41 -12.52 -10.38
CA LEU A 14 -27.48 -13.90 -9.90
C LEU A 14 -27.17 -14.90 -11.03
N GLU A 15 -27.70 -14.69 -12.24
CA GLU A 15 -27.37 -15.49 -13.42
C GLU A 15 -25.86 -15.47 -13.73
N VAL A 16 -25.24 -14.28 -13.74
CA VAL A 16 -23.80 -14.13 -13.99
C VAL A 16 -22.98 -14.83 -12.91
N LYS A 17 -23.33 -14.65 -11.62
CA LYS A 17 -22.65 -15.28 -10.49
C LYS A 17 -22.72 -16.81 -10.56
N ASN A 18 -23.88 -17.36 -10.86
CA ASN A 18 -24.08 -18.80 -11.02
C ASN A 18 -23.27 -19.32 -12.22
N GLY A 19 -23.24 -18.58 -13.33
CA GLY A 19 -22.42 -18.90 -14.51
C GLY A 19 -20.93 -18.96 -14.19
N LEU A 20 -20.42 -17.98 -13.43
CA LEU A 20 -19.02 -17.93 -12.98
C LEU A 20 -18.66 -19.11 -12.06
N GLU A 21 -19.52 -19.46 -11.11
CA GLU A 21 -19.26 -20.58 -10.19
C GLU A 21 -19.21 -21.92 -10.94
N VAL A 22 -20.13 -22.14 -11.89
CA VAL A 22 -20.12 -23.33 -12.75
C VAL A 22 -18.86 -23.37 -13.61
N PHE A 23 -18.46 -22.23 -14.18
CA PHE A 23 -17.23 -22.12 -14.94
C PHE A 23 -16.00 -22.44 -14.09
N GLU A 24 -15.87 -21.85 -12.90
CA GLU A 24 -14.73 -22.07 -11.99
C GLU A 24 -14.58 -23.54 -11.61
N LYS A 25 -15.68 -24.22 -11.26
CA LYS A 25 -15.68 -25.65 -10.94
C LYS A 25 -15.20 -26.49 -12.13
N ARG A 26 -15.71 -26.21 -13.35
CA ARG A 26 -15.31 -26.90 -14.58
C ARG A 26 -13.85 -26.64 -14.94
N PHE A 27 -13.41 -25.40 -14.86
CA PHE A 27 -12.04 -25.00 -15.18
C PHE A 27 -11.04 -25.61 -14.19
N THR A 28 -11.34 -25.57 -12.90
CA THR A 28 -10.50 -26.18 -11.85
C THR A 28 -10.39 -27.69 -12.05
N LYS A 29 -11.49 -28.36 -12.37
CA LYS A 29 -11.50 -29.79 -12.71
C LYS A 29 -10.61 -30.08 -13.93
N LEU A 30 -10.74 -29.29 -15.00
CA LEU A 30 -9.92 -29.43 -16.21
C LEU A 30 -8.42 -29.28 -15.88
N ILE A 31 -8.04 -28.25 -15.12
CA ILE A 31 -6.64 -28.03 -14.72
C ILE A 31 -6.12 -29.21 -13.89
N LYS A 32 -6.92 -29.74 -12.96
CA LYS A 32 -6.56 -30.92 -12.16
C LYS A 32 -6.31 -32.14 -13.05
N GLU A 33 -7.19 -32.42 -14.01
CA GLU A 33 -7.03 -33.52 -14.96
C GLU A 33 -5.76 -33.38 -15.82
N LYS A 34 -5.44 -32.16 -16.27
CA LYS A 34 -4.21 -31.89 -17.04
C LYS A 34 -2.96 -32.07 -16.18
N LYS A 35 -2.95 -31.63 -14.93
CA LYS A 35 -1.84 -31.86 -13.99
C LYS A 35 -1.58 -33.36 -13.77
N ILE A 36 -2.63 -34.15 -13.59
CA ILE A 36 -2.50 -35.62 -13.45
C ILE A 36 -1.84 -36.23 -14.69
N LYS A 37 -2.22 -35.78 -15.90
CA LYS A 37 -1.60 -36.25 -17.15
C LYS A 37 -0.12 -35.88 -17.24
N ILE A 38 0.26 -34.67 -16.80
CA ILE A 38 1.66 -34.22 -16.78
C ILE A 38 2.48 -35.06 -15.80
N GLU A 39 1.98 -35.36 -14.60
CA GLU A 39 2.70 -36.21 -13.64
C GLU A 39 2.90 -37.63 -14.19
N LYS A 40 1.89 -38.23 -14.84
CA LYS A 40 2.05 -39.52 -15.53
C LYS A 40 3.12 -39.47 -16.62
N LEU A 41 3.16 -38.42 -17.43
CA LEU A 41 4.20 -38.24 -18.45
C LEU A 41 5.59 -38.09 -17.84
N LYS A 42 5.69 -37.41 -16.69
CA LYS A 42 6.94 -37.26 -15.94
C LYS A 42 7.44 -38.60 -15.41
N GLU A 43 6.54 -39.48 -14.97
CA GLU A 43 6.88 -40.86 -14.60
C GLU A 43 7.29 -41.70 -15.82
N GLU A 44 6.52 -41.66 -16.91
CA GLU A 44 6.84 -42.33 -18.18
C GLU A 44 8.21 -41.91 -18.72
N ALA A 45 8.62 -40.65 -18.52
CA ALA A 45 9.90 -40.12 -18.98
C ALA A 45 11.12 -40.57 -18.14
N ARG A 46 10.94 -41.29 -17.03
CA ARG A 46 12.04 -41.73 -16.15
C ARG A 46 12.72 -43.00 -16.66
N PHE A 47 13.44 -42.88 -17.77
CA PHE A 47 14.36 -43.92 -18.22
C PHE A 47 15.57 -43.34 -18.94
N LYS A 48 16.64 -44.12 -19.02
CA LYS A 48 17.82 -43.77 -19.82
C LYS A 48 17.63 -44.25 -21.26
N VAL A 49 17.90 -43.39 -22.22
CA VAL A 49 17.90 -43.74 -23.65
C VAL A 49 19.23 -44.43 -23.97
N ASN A 50 19.22 -45.76 -23.96
CA ASN A 50 20.41 -46.59 -24.20
C ASN A 50 20.23 -47.63 -25.32
N SER A 51 19.10 -47.58 -26.04
CA SER A 51 18.79 -48.48 -27.15
C SER A 51 17.86 -47.80 -28.15
N GLN A 52 17.81 -48.32 -29.38
CA GLN A 52 16.92 -47.79 -30.44
C GLN A 52 15.44 -47.85 -30.02
N LYS A 53 15.02 -48.93 -29.34
CA LYS A 53 13.67 -49.06 -28.78
C LYS A 53 13.37 -47.93 -27.79
N LYS A 54 14.31 -47.62 -26.88
CA LYS A 54 14.17 -46.54 -25.90
C LYS A 54 14.18 -45.15 -26.56
N LEU A 55 14.88 -44.99 -27.69
CA LEU A 55 14.84 -43.75 -28.47
C LEU A 55 13.45 -43.51 -29.07
N GLU A 56 12.82 -44.53 -29.64
CA GLU A 56 11.45 -44.43 -30.17
C GLU A 56 10.41 -44.18 -29.06
N GLU A 57 10.55 -44.85 -27.90
CA GLU A 57 9.74 -44.57 -26.70
C GLU A 57 9.89 -43.10 -26.24
N SER A 58 11.11 -42.56 -26.28
CA SER A 58 11.40 -41.17 -25.92
C SER A 58 10.74 -40.18 -26.90
N LYS A 59 10.83 -40.43 -28.21
CA LYS A 59 10.16 -39.61 -29.24
C LYS A 59 8.65 -39.57 -29.03
N ALA A 60 8.03 -40.71 -28.74
CA ALA A 60 6.59 -40.78 -28.47
C ALA A 60 6.19 -39.96 -27.24
N ILE A 61 6.98 -40.00 -26.16
CA ILE A 61 6.75 -39.19 -24.96
C ILE A 61 6.95 -37.69 -25.26
N MET A 62 7.97 -37.33 -26.04
CA MET A 62 8.20 -35.94 -26.45
C MET A 62 7.03 -35.36 -27.24
N GLU A 63 6.39 -36.14 -28.11
CA GLU A 63 5.19 -35.70 -28.82
C GLU A 63 4.02 -35.48 -27.86
N LYS A 64 3.81 -36.39 -26.90
CA LYS A 64 2.80 -36.19 -25.85
C LYS A 64 3.06 -34.92 -25.01
N ILE A 65 4.32 -34.64 -24.67
CA ILE A 65 4.73 -33.42 -23.95
C ILE A 65 4.41 -32.18 -24.79
N LYS A 66 4.72 -32.19 -26.09
CA LYS A 66 4.43 -31.10 -27.02
C LYS A 66 2.94 -30.79 -27.08
N ILE A 67 2.09 -31.83 -27.16
CA ILE A 67 0.63 -31.68 -27.10
C ILE A 67 0.20 -30.99 -25.80
N GLN A 68 0.68 -31.43 -24.64
CA GLN A 68 0.33 -30.78 -23.37
C GLN A 68 0.80 -29.33 -23.28
N LYS A 69 2.00 -29.03 -23.83
CA LYS A 69 2.54 -27.66 -23.89
C LYS A 69 1.66 -26.75 -24.75
N ASN A 70 1.20 -27.23 -25.91
CA ASN A 70 0.29 -26.48 -26.78
C ASN A 70 -1.06 -26.25 -26.11
N THR A 71 -1.66 -27.27 -25.49
CA THR A 71 -2.90 -27.08 -24.72
C THR A 71 -2.75 -26.06 -23.59
N ALA A 72 -1.62 -26.08 -22.85
CA ALA A 72 -1.39 -25.09 -21.81
C ALA A 72 -1.29 -23.66 -22.37
N LYS A 73 -0.67 -23.50 -23.55
CA LYS A 73 -0.61 -22.23 -24.27
C LYS A 73 -2.01 -21.77 -24.71
N GLU A 74 -2.81 -22.65 -25.32
CA GLU A 74 -4.20 -22.36 -25.71
C GLU A 74 -5.04 -21.94 -24.51
N LEU A 75 -4.91 -22.63 -23.37
CA LEU A 75 -5.62 -22.23 -22.14
C LEU A 75 -5.23 -20.82 -21.68
N LYS A 76 -3.93 -20.47 -21.78
CA LYS A 76 -3.46 -19.12 -21.45
C LYS A 76 -4.02 -18.08 -22.42
N ASP A 77 -3.96 -18.35 -23.72
CA ASP A 77 -4.33 -17.40 -24.76
C ASP A 77 -5.86 -17.21 -24.85
N CYS A 78 -6.65 -18.26 -24.61
CA CYS A 78 -8.12 -18.20 -24.71
C CYS A 78 -8.82 -17.77 -23.42
N PHE A 79 -8.26 -18.07 -22.24
CA PHE A 79 -8.93 -17.78 -20.96
C PHE A 79 -8.20 -16.71 -20.16
N TYR A 80 -6.91 -16.88 -19.91
CA TYR A 80 -6.18 -15.96 -19.02
C TYR A 80 -6.02 -14.58 -19.65
N LYS A 81 -5.53 -14.52 -20.90
CA LYS A 81 -5.22 -13.24 -21.54
C LYS A 81 -6.44 -12.33 -21.68
N PRO A 82 -7.61 -12.79 -22.18
CA PRO A 82 -8.78 -11.92 -22.30
C PRO A 82 -9.30 -11.42 -20.96
N VAL A 83 -9.30 -12.27 -19.92
CA VAL A 83 -9.72 -11.88 -18.57
C VAL A 83 -8.76 -10.87 -17.96
N TYR A 84 -7.45 -11.06 -18.15
CA TYR A 84 -6.44 -10.11 -17.70
C TYR A 84 -6.57 -8.76 -18.42
N ASP A 85 -6.70 -8.78 -19.75
CA ASP A 85 -6.85 -7.57 -20.56
C ASP A 85 -8.13 -6.80 -20.16
N PHE A 86 -9.23 -7.51 -19.93
CA PHE A 86 -10.48 -6.92 -19.42
C PHE A 86 -10.32 -6.34 -18.00
N ALA A 87 -9.66 -7.07 -17.10
CA ALA A 87 -9.40 -6.59 -15.75
C ALA A 87 -8.53 -5.32 -15.77
N GLN A 88 -7.52 -5.25 -16.64
CA GLN A 88 -6.69 -4.05 -16.83
C GLN A 88 -7.50 -2.87 -17.39
N LEU A 89 -8.44 -3.12 -18.31
CA LEU A 89 -9.31 -2.10 -18.89
C LEU A 89 -10.19 -1.42 -17.83
N ILE A 90 -10.66 -2.17 -16.83
CA ILE A 90 -11.43 -1.63 -15.70
C ILE A 90 -10.52 -1.00 -14.65
N TYR A 91 -9.44 -1.70 -14.28
CA TYR A 91 -8.56 -1.28 -13.20
C TYR A 91 -7.83 0.02 -13.49
N LYS A 92 -7.35 0.21 -14.72
CA LYS A 92 -6.50 1.36 -15.07
C LYS A 92 -7.21 2.71 -14.87
N PRO A 93 -8.43 2.96 -15.40
CA PRO A 93 -9.13 4.23 -15.15
C PRO A 93 -9.46 4.47 -13.68
N ILE A 94 -9.82 3.41 -12.94
CA ILE A 94 -10.10 3.52 -11.50
C ILE A 94 -8.85 3.93 -10.75
N LYS A 95 -7.72 3.29 -11.05
CA LYS A 95 -6.43 3.63 -10.45
C LYS A 95 -6.01 5.06 -10.78
N GLU A 96 -6.19 5.50 -12.03
CA GLU A 96 -5.92 6.88 -12.43
C GLU A 96 -6.77 7.87 -11.60
N LEU A 97 -8.04 7.56 -11.37
CA LEU A 97 -8.91 8.37 -10.51
C LEU A 97 -8.45 8.37 -9.04
N GLU A 98 -8.08 7.22 -8.48
CA GLU A 98 -7.54 7.11 -7.12
C GLU A 98 -6.25 7.92 -6.96
N ASP A 99 -5.33 7.81 -7.92
CA ASP A 99 -4.06 8.52 -7.92
C ASP A 99 -4.24 10.04 -8.03
N GLU A 100 -5.14 10.52 -8.89
CA GLU A 100 -5.47 11.95 -8.98
C GLU A 100 -6.16 12.48 -7.72
N THR A 101 -7.10 11.73 -7.16
CA THR A 101 -7.76 12.09 -5.89
C THR A 101 -6.75 12.20 -4.76
N LYS A 102 -5.80 11.25 -4.70
CA LYS A 102 -4.73 11.27 -3.71
C LYS A 102 -3.81 12.48 -3.87
N LYS A 103 -3.45 12.88 -5.10
CA LYS A 103 -2.65 14.10 -5.34
C LYS A 103 -3.36 15.34 -4.82
N ILE A 104 -4.66 15.46 -5.03
CA ILE A 104 -5.47 16.58 -4.53
C ILE A 104 -5.50 16.58 -3.00
N GLU A 105 -5.72 15.41 -2.39
CA GLU A 105 -5.70 15.25 -0.93
C GLU A 105 -4.34 15.65 -0.34
N ASP A 106 -3.25 15.14 -0.90
CA ASP A 106 -1.89 15.42 -0.47
C ASP A 106 -1.55 16.92 -0.63
N TYR A 107 -1.99 17.56 -1.72
CA TYR A 107 -1.85 19.00 -1.92
C TYR A 107 -2.58 19.80 -0.84
N HIS A 108 -3.84 19.48 -0.55
CA HIS A 108 -4.60 20.19 0.48
C HIS A 108 -4.03 19.97 1.89
N LYS A 109 -3.57 18.76 2.21
CA LYS A 109 -2.85 18.47 3.46
C LYS A 109 -1.57 19.30 3.57
N ALA A 110 -0.80 19.40 2.49
CA ALA A 110 0.40 20.23 2.47
C ALA A 110 0.08 21.71 2.69
N GLU A 111 -0.97 22.25 2.04
CA GLU A 111 -1.39 23.64 2.21
C GLU A 111 -1.90 23.94 3.62
N GLN A 112 -2.67 23.04 4.22
CA GLN A 112 -3.08 23.15 5.60
C GLN A 112 -1.87 23.11 6.55
N LEU A 113 -0.88 22.24 6.32
CA LEU A 113 0.36 22.21 7.10
C LEU A 113 1.18 23.50 6.94
N ASN A 114 1.24 24.06 5.72
CA ASN A 114 1.89 25.34 5.45
C ASN A 114 1.22 26.48 6.22
N TRP A 115 -0.11 26.52 6.21
CA TRP A 115 -0.88 27.50 6.99
C TRP A 115 -0.64 27.35 8.49
N LEU A 116 -0.64 26.12 9.00
CA LEU A 116 -0.31 25.83 10.40
C LEU A 116 1.07 26.35 10.77
N ARG A 117 2.08 26.07 9.94
CA ARG A 117 3.44 26.55 10.18
C ARG A 117 3.49 28.08 10.25
N LYS A 118 2.81 28.78 9.34
CA LYS A 118 2.72 30.25 9.37
C LYS A 118 2.10 30.77 10.68
N LEU A 119 0.99 30.17 11.13
CA LEU A 119 0.37 30.54 12.40
C LEU A 119 1.32 30.37 13.59
N GLN A 120 2.09 29.27 13.60
CA GLN A 120 3.08 29.03 14.66
C GLN A 120 4.26 30.01 14.62
N GLU A 121 4.73 30.37 13.42
CA GLU A 121 5.78 31.39 13.27
C GLU A 121 5.29 32.77 13.72
N GLU A 122 4.05 33.14 13.41
CA GLU A 122 3.45 34.38 13.91
C GLU A 122 3.29 34.39 15.43
N GLU A 123 2.88 33.27 16.01
CA GLU A 123 2.78 33.11 17.45
C GLU A 123 4.17 33.24 18.10
N TYR A 124 5.18 32.55 17.57
CA TYR A 124 6.56 32.64 18.06
C TYR A 124 7.10 34.08 18.00
N LYS A 125 6.87 34.79 16.90
CA LYS A 125 7.24 36.21 16.78
C LYS A 125 6.54 37.07 17.84
N LYS A 126 5.23 36.89 18.05
CA LYS A 126 4.49 37.62 19.07
C LYS A 126 4.96 37.31 20.49
N ARG A 127 5.27 36.05 20.79
CA ARG A 127 5.85 35.66 22.08
C ARG A 127 7.17 36.39 22.32
N LYS A 128 8.06 36.36 21.32
CA LYS A 128 9.35 37.06 21.38
C LYS A 128 9.18 38.57 21.55
N GLU A 129 8.25 39.20 20.83
CA GLU A 129 7.95 40.63 20.99
C GLU A 129 7.41 40.97 22.39
N ILE A 130 6.61 40.08 23.00
CA ILE A 130 6.09 40.26 24.37
C ILE A 130 7.21 40.07 25.38
N GLU A 131 8.06 39.06 25.22
CA GLU A 131 9.26 38.83 26.05
C GLU A 131 10.21 40.04 26.01
N GLU A 132 10.55 40.53 24.81
CA GLU A 132 11.41 41.70 24.65
C GLU A 132 10.82 42.97 25.31
N LYS A 133 9.49 43.16 25.25
CA LYS A 133 8.82 44.30 25.92
C LYS A 133 8.79 44.14 27.45
N LEU A 134 8.68 42.91 27.93
CA LEU A 134 8.71 42.61 29.36
C LEU A 134 10.11 42.84 29.93
N GLU A 135 11.16 42.40 29.23
CA GLU A 135 12.57 42.64 29.59
C GLU A 135 12.94 44.13 29.61
N ARG A 136 12.33 44.93 28.73
CA ARG A 136 12.48 46.39 28.70
C ARG A 136 11.59 47.13 29.71
N GLU A 137 10.83 46.41 30.54
CA GLU A 137 9.85 46.95 31.50
C GLU A 137 8.75 47.82 30.86
N GLU A 138 8.53 47.72 29.55
CA GLU A 138 7.49 48.47 28.81
C GLU A 138 6.07 47.94 29.09
N ILE A 139 5.95 46.71 29.58
CA ILE A 139 4.70 46.06 29.95
C ILE A 139 4.86 45.31 31.28
N THR A 140 3.77 45.15 32.04
CA THR A 140 3.80 44.36 33.29
C THR A 140 3.66 42.86 33.00
N LEU A 141 4.09 42.03 33.96
CA LEU A 141 3.96 40.57 33.93
C LEU A 141 2.51 40.10 33.69
N GLU A 142 1.54 40.78 34.30
CA GLU A 142 0.10 40.50 34.15
C GLU A 142 -0.42 40.87 32.76
N GLN A 143 0.09 41.96 32.18
CA GLN A 143 -0.23 42.35 30.79
C GLN A 143 0.41 41.41 29.76
N ALA A 144 1.61 40.90 30.04
CA ALA A 144 2.28 39.90 29.21
C ALA A 144 1.50 38.57 29.21
N GLY A 145 1.07 38.09 30.39
CA GLY A 145 0.26 36.87 30.52
C GLY A 145 -1.05 36.94 29.74
N ASN A 146 -1.81 38.03 29.88
CA ASN A 146 -3.06 38.24 29.14
C ASN A 146 -2.87 38.31 27.61
N LYS A 147 -1.73 38.82 27.13
CA LYS A 147 -1.42 38.88 25.69
C LYS A 147 -0.96 37.53 25.15
N LEU A 148 -0.24 36.74 25.94
CA LEU A 148 0.18 35.38 25.60
C LEU A 148 -1.02 34.42 25.52
N GLU A 149 -1.92 34.47 26.49
CA GLU A 149 -3.12 33.63 26.52
C GLU A 149 -4.02 33.85 25.29
N LYS A 150 -4.17 35.11 24.87
CA LYS A 150 -4.89 35.48 23.63
C LYS A 150 -4.18 35.03 22.35
N ALA A 151 -2.86 34.87 22.37
CA ALA A 151 -2.09 34.35 21.24
C ALA A 151 -2.23 32.82 21.14
N GLU A 152 -2.16 32.11 22.26
CA GLU A 152 -2.32 30.65 22.38
C GLU A 152 -3.71 30.16 21.97
N SER A 153 -4.76 30.89 22.35
CA SER A 153 -6.15 30.49 22.04
C SER A 153 -6.46 30.41 20.54
N LYS A 154 -5.68 31.09 19.68
CA LYS A 154 -5.84 31.07 18.22
C LYS A 154 -5.24 29.83 17.57
N VAL A 155 -4.25 29.21 18.20
CA VAL A 155 -3.55 28.01 17.68
C VAL A 155 -4.16 26.73 18.23
N GLY A 156 -4.63 26.73 19.48
CA GLY A 156 -5.31 25.58 20.11
C GLY A 156 -6.67 25.20 19.50
N ALA A 157 -7.26 26.07 18.65
CA ALA A 157 -8.56 25.83 18.02
C ALA A 157 -8.51 24.88 16.80
N ILE A 158 -7.32 24.45 16.37
CA ILE A 158 -7.16 23.70 15.12
C ILE A 158 -7.29 22.20 15.40
N LYS A 159 -8.52 21.70 15.27
CA LYS A 159 -8.84 20.26 15.32
C LYS A 159 -8.27 19.53 14.10
N GLY A 160 -7.67 18.36 14.31
CA GLY A 160 -7.20 17.46 13.23
C GLY A 160 -5.68 17.35 13.05
N VAL A 161 -4.87 18.07 13.85
CA VAL A 161 -3.40 17.91 13.84
C VAL A 161 -3.01 16.83 14.83
N THR A 162 -2.47 15.72 14.33
CA THR A 162 -1.87 14.67 15.15
C THR A 162 -0.35 14.76 15.03
N THR A 163 0.33 14.93 16.15
CA THR A 163 1.79 14.88 16.20
C THR A 163 2.23 13.42 16.27
N ARG A 164 2.96 12.94 15.25
CA ARG A 164 3.55 11.60 15.24
C ARG A 164 5.04 11.70 15.47
N LYS A 165 5.54 10.92 16.43
CA LYS A 165 6.98 10.70 16.60
C LYS A 165 7.48 9.76 15.49
N VAL A 166 8.45 10.22 14.71
CA VAL A 166 9.09 9.46 13.64
C VAL A 166 10.58 9.40 13.92
N VAL A 167 11.17 8.22 13.79
CA VAL A 167 12.62 8.05 13.96
C VAL A 167 13.31 8.39 12.64
N LYS A 168 14.27 9.30 12.65
CA LYS A 168 15.16 9.59 11.51
C LYS A 168 16.56 9.10 11.81
N ILE A 169 17.21 8.49 10.83
CA ILE A 169 18.63 8.15 10.90
C ILE A 169 19.41 9.41 10.56
N VAL A 170 20.20 9.90 11.50
CA VAL A 170 21.00 11.13 11.38
C VAL A 170 22.46 10.81 11.05
N ASP A 171 22.95 9.64 11.48
CA ASP A 171 24.31 9.18 11.24
C ASP A 171 24.32 7.67 11.00
N PHE A 172 24.33 7.28 9.72
CA PHE A 172 24.25 5.88 9.30
C PHE A 172 25.43 5.03 9.81
N ALA A 173 26.60 5.63 10.04
CA ALA A 173 27.78 4.90 10.51
C ALA A 173 27.61 4.38 11.94
N LYS A 174 26.89 5.15 12.78
CA LYS A 174 26.65 4.84 14.20
C LYS A 174 25.49 3.89 14.45
N VAL A 175 24.63 3.66 13.45
CA VAL A 175 23.52 2.72 13.56
C VAL A 175 24.08 1.30 13.73
N PRO A 176 23.67 0.53 14.76
CA PRO A 176 24.10 -0.86 14.91
C PRO A 176 23.76 -1.70 13.68
N ASP A 177 24.64 -2.64 13.31
CA ASP A 177 24.52 -3.41 12.05
C ASP A 177 23.20 -4.20 11.96
N GLU A 178 22.63 -4.59 13.11
CA GLU A 178 21.30 -5.21 13.24
C GLU A 178 20.17 -4.37 12.61
N TYR A 179 20.36 -3.06 12.49
CA TYR A 179 19.38 -2.10 11.97
C TYR A 179 19.79 -1.49 10.61
N LYS A 180 20.98 -1.82 10.07
CA LYS A 180 21.52 -1.21 8.84
C LYS A 180 20.93 -1.75 7.53
N ILE A 181 19.91 -2.60 7.57
CA ILE A 181 19.28 -3.18 6.37
C ILE A 181 17.77 -2.97 6.44
N ILE A 182 17.27 -1.92 5.78
CA ILE A 182 15.85 -1.69 5.38
C ILE A 182 14.81 -2.21 6.39
N ASN A 183 14.97 -1.90 7.68
CA ASN A 183 13.98 -2.26 8.69
C ASN A 183 13.62 -1.06 9.58
N MET A 184 13.19 0.02 8.93
CA MET A 184 12.54 1.15 9.61
C MET A 184 11.41 0.70 10.54
N PRO A 185 10.61 -0.36 10.25
CA PRO A 185 9.66 -0.90 11.22
C PRO A 185 10.31 -1.36 12.54
N ALA A 186 11.43 -2.10 12.49
CA ALA A 186 12.13 -2.55 13.70
C ALA A 186 12.77 -1.40 14.49
N ILE A 187 13.34 -0.41 13.80
CA ILE A 187 13.88 0.80 14.44
C ILE A 187 12.76 1.60 15.12
N ASN A 188 11.63 1.78 14.43
CA ASN A 188 10.47 2.47 15.00
C ASN A 188 9.91 1.71 16.21
N GLU A 189 9.90 0.38 16.21
CA GLU A 189 9.47 -0.43 17.34
C GLU A 189 10.42 -0.30 18.54
N ALA A 190 11.74 -0.44 18.32
CA ALA A 190 12.75 -0.31 19.37
C ALA A 190 12.72 1.09 20.03
N VAL A 191 12.66 2.14 19.23
CA VAL A 191 12.77 3.53 19.72
C VAL A 191 11.43 4.08 20.20
N LEU A 192 10.33 3.87 19.46
CA LEU A 192 9.03 4.49 19.78
C LEU A 192 8.18 3.66 20.75
N LYS A 193 8.27 2.33 20.71
CA LYS A 193 7.49 1.46 21.62
C LYS A 193 8.30 1.03 22.85
N ASN A 194 9.56 0.64 22.65
CA ASN A 194 10.38 0.08 23.73
C ASN A 194 11.29 1.11 24.42
N GLY A 195 11.31 2.36 23.93
CA GLY A 195 12.06 3.46 24.53
C GLY A 195 13.59 3.29 24.49
N LEU A 196 14.09 2.46 23.58
CA LEU A 196 15.52 2.19 23.44
C LEU A 196 16.19 3.31 22.63
N ASP A 197 17.32 3.82 23.15
CA ASP A 197 18.15 4.78 22.43
C ASP A 197 19.02 4.03 21.41
N VAL A 198 18.72 4.19 20.11
CA VAL A 198 19.49 3.58 19.02
C VAL A 198 20.49 4.62 18.51
N PRO A 199 21.81 4.40 18.67
CA PRO A 199 22.83 5.35 18.25
C PRO A 199 22.71 5.70 16.76
N GLY A 200 22.85 7.00 16.45
CA GLY A 200 22.71 7.50 15.08
C GLY A 200 21.26 7.76 14.64
N THR A 201 20.27 7.61 15.53
CA THR A 201 18.87 7.95 15.27
C THR A 201 18.40 9.13 16.13
N GLN A 202 17.40 9.88 15.65
CA GLN A 202 16.76 10.96 16.39
C GLN A 202 15.25 10.85 16.22
N ILE A 203 14.52 11.00 17.34
CA ILE A 203 13.08 11.13 17.31
C ILE A 203 12.73 12.55 16.87
N VAL A 204 12.03 12.66 15.75
CA VAL A 204 11.49 13.92 15.23
C VAL A 204 9.99 13.87 15.32
N GLU A 205 9.38 14.94 15.83
CA GLU A 205 7.93 15.09 15.85
C GLU A 205 7.46 15.67 14.50
N GLU A 206 6.79 14.85 13.71
CA GLU A 206 6.13 15.28 12.48
C GLU A 206 4.65 15.55 12.75
N LYS A 207 4.20 16.74 12.37
CA LYS A 207 2.77 17.09 12.42
C LYS A 207 2.10 16.54 11.17
N LEU A 208 1.08 15.73 11.39
CA LEU A 208 0.23 15.18 10.35
C LEU A 208 -1.19 15.72 10.53
N ILE A 209 -1.89 15.90 9.43
CA ILE A 209 -3.32 16.19 9.48
C ILE A 209 -4.05 14.86 9.36
N SER A 210 -4.75 14.47 10.41
CA SER A 210 -5.66 13.33 10.39
C SER A 210 -7.05 13.81 9.99
N ASN A 211 -7.62 13.20 8.95
CA ASN A 211 -9.06 13.30 8.71
C ASN A 211 -9.77 12.67 9.92
N MET A 212 -10.60 13.44 10.61
CA MET A 212 -11.59 12.90 11.57
C MET A 212 -12.77 12.31 10.81
#